data_AF-A0A1G1HWQ9-F1
#
_entry.id   AF-A0A1G1HWQ9-F1
#
_cell.length_a   1.000
_cell.length_b   1.000
_cell.length_c   1.000
_cell.angle_alpha   90.00
_cell.angle_beta   90.00
_cell.angle_gamma   90.00
#
_symmetry.space_group_name_H-M   'P 1'
#
loop_
_entity.id
_entity.type
_entity.pdbx_description
1 polymer ?
#
loop_
_entity_poly.entity_id
_entity_poly.type
_entity_poly.pdbx_seq_one_letter_code
_entity_poly.pdbx_strand_id
1 'polypeptide(L)'
;MVEIAFTIHPDGRVSSAEVVNPSRHRLLDAAALGMVSRIGSLPPPPSPAPLRFPARIEYRLTAERDVIEHTGPAVASSSLSIIRHKESSP
;
A
#
# COMPACT_ATOMS: atom_id res chain seq x y z
N MET A 1 -1.79 -4.60 11.09
CA MET A 1 -3.10 -5.02 10.55
C MET A 1 -4.03 -3.82 10.58
N VAL A 2 -4.87 -3.65 9.57
CA VAL A 2 -5.99 -2.70 9.58
C VAL A 2 -7.27 -3.42 9.15
N GLU A 3 -8.42 -3.01 9.67
CA GLU A 3 -9.72 -3.53 9.22
C GLU A 3 -10.48 -2.43 8.47
N ILE A 4 -10.90 -2.75 7.24
CA ILE A 4 -11.65 -1.84 6.38
C ILE A 4 -12.98 -2.49 6.03
N ALA A 5 -14.09 -1.75 6.17
CA ALA A 5 -15.36 -2.17 5.63
C ALA A 5 -15.62 -1.47 4.31
N PHE A 6 -16.16 -2.22 3.35
CA PHE A 6 -16.62 -1.72 2.06
C PHE A 6 -17.86 -2.48 1.61
N THR A 7 -18.55 -1.93 0.62
CA THR A 7 -19.77 -2.50 0.04
C THR A 7 -19.46 -3.06 -1.34
N ILE A 8 -19.87 -4.30 -1.60
CA ILE A 8 -19.93 -4.88 -2.95
C ILE A 8 -21.38 -4.86 -3.41
N HIS A 9 -21.63 -4.23 -4.55
CA HIS A 9 -22.94 -4.19 -5.20
C HIS A 9 -23.22 -5.49 -5.97
N PRO A 10 -24.48 -5.79 -6.32
CA PRO A 10 -24.82 -6.98 -7.11
C PRO A 10 -24.15 -7.05 -8.49
N ASP A 11 -23.69 -5.91 -9.02
CA ASP A 11 -22.91 -5.82 -10.27
C ASP A 11 -21.40 -6.00 -10.06
N GLY A 12 -20.97 -6.30 -8.83
CA GLY A 12 -19.57 -6.46 -8.44
C GLY A 12 -18.83 -5.17 -8.16
N ARG A 13 -19.44 -3.98 -8.35
CA ARG A 13 -18.78 -2.72 -8.05
C ARG A 13 -18.55 -2.56 -6.56
N VAL A 14 -17.41 -1.95 -6.21
CA VAL A 14 -17.04 -1.68 -4.81
C VAL A 14 -17.21 -0.20 -4.48
N SER A 15 -17.80 0.10 -3.32
CA SER A 15 -17.97 1.47 -2.82
C SER A 15 -17.88 1.55 -1.29
N SER A 16 -17.97 2.78 -0.76
CA SER A 16 -18.18 3.04 0.67
C SER A 16 -17.12 2.44 1.61
N ALA A 17 -15.84 2.62 1.26
CA ALA A 17 -14.71 2.13 2.03
C ALA A 17 -14.40 3.03 3.24
N GLU A 18 -14.29 2.43 4.42
CA GLU A 18 -13.88 3.12 5.65
C GLU A 18 -13.03 2.25 6.56
N VAL A 19 -12.17 2.88 7.36
CA VAL A 19 -11.38 2.19 8.39
C VAL A 19 -12.27 1.94 9.61
N VAL A 20 -12.48 0.66 9.93
CA VAL A 20 -13.26 0.23 11.10
C VAL A 20 -12.36 -0.05 12.30
N ASN A 21 -11.15 -0.59 12.06
CA ASN A 21 -10.15 -0.81 13.09
C ASN A 21 -8.77 -0.33 12.61
N PRO A 22 -8.26 0.82 13.10
CA PRO A 22 -7.01 1.41 12.63
C PRO A 22 -5.79 0.63 13.10
N SER A 23 -4.73 0.63 12.28
CA SER A 23 -3.46 -0.06 12.57
C SER A 23 -2.54 0.67 13.54
N ARG A 24 -2.92 1.88 13.98
CA ARG A 24 -2.08 2.88 14.66
C ARG A 24 -1.00 3.52 13.77
N HIS A 25 -0.95 3.17 12.49
CA HIS A 25 -0.06 3.79 11.50
C HIS A 25 -0.87 4.40 10.36
N ARG A 26 -0.98 5.73 10.34
CA ARG A 26 -1.79 6.46 9.35
C ARG A 26 -1.45 6.11 7.90
N LEU A 27 -0.18 5.85 7.59
CA LEU A 27 0.24 5.47 6.24
C LEU A 27 -0.31 4.10 5.83
N LEU A 28 -0.36 3.13 6.75
CA LEU A 28 -0.92 1.80 6.48
C LEU A 28 -2.45 1.85 6.36
N ASP A 29 -3.10 2.70 7.15
CA ASP A 29 -4.54 2.92 7.09
C ASP A 29 -4.93 3.59 5.75
N ALA A 30 -4.18 4.62 5.34
CA ALA A 30 -4.37 5.30 4.05
C ALA A 30 -4.07 4.39 2.86
N ALA A 31 -2.99 3.61 2.93
CA ALA A 31 -2.66 2.63 1.90
C ALA A 31 -3.80 1.63 1.71
N ALA A 32 -4.40 1.16 2.80
CA ALA A 32 -5.49 0.20 2.77
C ALA A 32 -6.75 0.77 2.11
N LEU A 33 -7.13 2.01 2.44
CA LEU A 33 -8.22 2.71 1.75
C LEU A 33 -7.93 2.88 0.25
N GLY A 34 -6.68 3.24 -0.08
CA GLY A 34 -6.22 3.37 -1.45
C GLY A 34 -6.20 2.05 -2.22
N MET A 35 -6.10 0.89 -1.56
CA MET A 35 -6.25 -0.41 -2.24
C MET A 35 -7.70 -0.66 -2.62
N VAL A 36 -8.65 -0.38 -1.72
CA VAL A 36 -10.08 -0.61 -1.99
C VAL A 36 -10.58 0.28 -3.12
N SER A 37 -10.11 1.53 -3.23
CA SER A 37 -10.47 2.40 -4.36
C SER A 37 -9.94 1.90 -5.72
N ARG A 38 -8.89 1.07 -5.72
CA ARG A 38 -8.26 0.51 -6.93
C ARG A 38 -8.77 -0.88 -7.33
N ILE A 39 -9.55 -1.53 -6.47
CA ILE A 39 -10.05 -2.89 -6.70
C ILE A 39 -10.95 -2.98 -7.95
N GLY A 40 -11.58 -1.87 -8.35
CA GLY A 40 -12.49 -1.82 -9.51
C GLY A 40 -13.77 -2.62 -9.24
N SER A 41 -13.76 -3.90 -9.61
CA SER A 41 -14.87 -4.83 -9.42
C SER A 41 -14.41 -6.13 -8.77
N LEU A 42 -15.21 -6.66 -7.86
CA LEU A 42 -15.05 -7.98 -7.27
C LEU A 42 -16.12 -8.93 -7.81
N PRO A 43 -15.95 -10.26 -7.65
CA PRO A 43 -17.03 -11.21 -7.91
C PRO A 43 -18.30 -10.77 -7.17
N PRO A 44 -19.46 -10.77 -7.87
CA PRO A 44 -20.70 -10.33 -7.26
C PRO A 44 -21.09 -11.25 -6.09
N PRO A 45 -21.67 -10.70 -5.02
CA PRO A 45 -22.15 -11.52 -3.92
C PRO A 45 -23.32 -12.40 -4.38
N PRO A 46 -23.59 -13.54 -3.71
CA PRO A 46 -24.72 -14.42 -4.03
C PRO A 46 -26.09 -13.80 -3.68
N SER A 47 -26.11 -12.54 -3.23
CA SER A 47 -27.29 -11.82 -2.79
C SER A 47 -27.65 -10.72 -3.80
N PRO A 48 -28.94 -10.48 -4.09
CA PRO A 48 -29.38 -9.34 -4.89
C PRO A 48 -29.27 -8.00 -4.13
N ALA A 49 -28.95 -8.02 -2.84
CA ALA A 49 -28.70 -6.81 -2.05
C ALA A 49 -27.19 -6.54 -1.94
N PRO A 50 -26.77 -5.25 -1.89
CA PRO A 50 -25.39 -4.90 -1.63
C PRO A 50 -24.88 -5.53 -0.33
N LEU A 51 -23.73 -6.17 -0.39
CA LEU A 51 -23.12 -6.84 0.75
C LEU A 51 -22.03 -5.94 1.34
N ARG A 52 -22.15 -5.60 2.61
CA ARG A 52 -21.13 -4.89 3.37
C ARG A 52 -20.42 -5.86 4.30
N PHE A 53 -19.09 -5.93 4.23
CA PHE A 53 -18.33 -6.75 5.18
C PHE A 53 -16.98 -6.10 5.53
N PRO A 54 -16.48 -6.34 6.75
CA PRO A 54 -15.13 -5.96 7.13
C PRO A 54 -14.10 -6.92 6.53
N ALA A 55 -13.04 -6.37 5.94
CA ALA A 55 -11.87 -7.09 5.46
C ALA A 55 -10.65 -6.74 6.31
N ARG A 56 -9.94 -7.78 6.76
CA ARG A 56 -8.67 -7.63 7.47
C ARG A 56 -7.53 -7.57 6.46
N ILE A 57 -6.74 -6.50 6.55
CA ILE A 57 -5.58 -6.28 5.69
C ILE A 57 -4.31 -6.44 6.53
N GLU A 58 -3.53 -7.45 6.16
CA GLU A 58 -2.26 -7.77 6.77
C GLU A 58 -1.12 -7.29 5.87
N TYR A 59 -0.25 -6.47 6.43
CA TYR A 59 0.97 -6.02 5.77
C TYR A 59 2.13 -6.86 6.28
N ARG A 60 2.85 -7.49 5.36
CA ARG A 60 4.08 -8.24 5.67
C ARG A 60 5.26 -7.56 5.00
N LEU A 61 6.23 -7.12 5.81
CA LEU A 61 7.51 -6.66 5.32
C LEU A 61 8.40 -7.89 5.12
N THR A 62 8.81 -8.14 3.88
CA THR A 62 9.80 -9.16 3.55
C THR A 62 11.11 -8.45 3.25
N ALA A 63 12.14 -8.68 4.06
CA ALA A 63 13.49 -8.36 3.66
C ALA A 63 13.91 -9.40 2.62
N GLU A 64 13.84 -9.06 1.34
CA GLU A 64 14.66 -9.76 0.36
C GLU A 64 16.10 -9.45 0.75
N ARG A 65 16.79 -10.46 1.32
CA ARG A 65 18.24 -10.40 1.37
C ARG A 65 18.68 -10.60 -0.07
N ASP A 66 18.91 -9.51 -0.79
CA ASP A 66 19.93 -9.55 -1.83
C ASP A 66 21.20 -10.03 -1.13
N VAL A 67 21.51 -11.31 -1.31
CA VAL A 67 22.82 -11.83 -0.96
C VAL A 67 23.75 -11.14 -1.95
N ILE A 68 24.25 -9.97 -1.55
CA ILE A 68 25.46 -9.42 -2.14
C ILE A 68 26.54 -10.41 -1.73
N GLU A 69 26.78 -11.41 -2.57
CA GLU A 69 27.99 -12.22 -2.51
C GLU A 69 29.16 -11.24 -2.58
N HIS A 70 29.68 -10.88 -1.41
CA HIS A 70 30.90 -10.11 -1.26
C HIS A 70 32.07 -11.03 -1.60
N THR A 71 32.28 -11.25 -2.89
CA THR A 71 33.53 -11.79 -3.41
C THR A 71 34.36 -10.61 -3.91
N GLY A 72 35.10 -9.97 -3.01
CA GLY A 72 36.12 -8.97 -3.39
C GLY A 72 36.32 -7.84 -2.38
N PRO A 73 37.56 -7.36 -2.18
CA PRO A 73 37.91 -6.50 -1.07
C PRO A 73 37.29 -5.11 -1.21
N ALA A 74 36.87 -4.57 -0.07
CA ALA A 74 36.27 -3.26 0.12
C ALA A 74 37.03 -2.15 -0.63
N VAL A 75 36.33 -1.49 -1.56
CA VAL A 75 36.66 -0.13 -1.96
C VAL A 75 35.40 0.70 -1.70
N ALA A 76 35.43 1.46 -0.61
CA ALA A 76 34.39 2.40 -0.25
C ALA A 76 34.24 3.42 -1.38
N SER A 77 33.08 3.44 -2.03
CA SER A 77 32.67 4.53 -2.91
C SER A 77 31.41 5.16 -2.36
N SER A 78 31.61 6.10 -1.43
CA SER A 78 30.56 6.99 -0.92
C SER A 78 30.17 7.97 -2.03
N SER A 79 29.06 7.71 -2.72
CA SER A 79 28.44 8.72 -3.59
C SER A 79 27.38 9.50 -2.81
N LEU A 80 27.87 10.48 -2.03
CA LEU A 80 27.07 11.59 -1.52
C LEU A 80 26.64 12.46 -2.72
N SER A 81 25.37 12.41 -3.09
CA SER A 81 24.82 13.31 -4.11
C SER A 81 24.51 14.66 -3.46
N ILE A 82 25.47 15.58 -3.49
CA ILE A 82 25.26 16.98 -3.12
C ILE A 82 24.41 17.64 -4.21
N ILE A 83 23.19 18.01 -3.86
CA ILE A 83 22.31 18.85 -4.69
C ILE A 83 22.99 20.23 -4.81
N ARG A 84 23.52 20.56 -6.00
CA ARG A 84 23.93 21.93 -6.31
C ARG A 84 22.72 22.70 -6.84
N HIS A 85 22.15 23.57 -6.00
CA HIS A 85 21.40 24.72 -6.46
C HIS A 85 22.33 25.59 -7.32
N LYS A 86 21.97 25.81 -8.59
CA LYS A 86 22.63 26.79 -9.45
C LYS A 86 21.89 28.12 -9.28
N GLU A 87 22.39 28.95 -8.38
CA GLU A 87 22.01 30.35 -8.26
C GLU A 87 22.87 31.18 -9.24
N SER A 88 22.18 31.76 -10.21
CA SER A 88 22.36 33.05 -10.90
C SER A 88 23.67 33.50 -11.59
N SER A 89 23.43 34.26 -12.67
CA SER A 89 24.15 35.46 -13.14
C SER A 89 25.06 35.32 -14.37
N PRO A 90 25.26 36.41 -15.15
CA PRO A 90 24.92 37.82 -14.89
C PRO A 90 23.64 38.35 -15.54
#